data_AF-A0A538EL83-F1
#
_entry.id   AF-A0A538EL83-F1
#
_cell.length_a   1.000
_cell.length_b   1.000
_cell.length_c   1.000
_cell.angle_alpha   90.00
_cell.angle_beta   90.00
_cell.angle_gamma   90.00
#
_symmetry.space_group_name_H-M   'P 1'
#
loop_
_entity.id
_entity.type
_entity.pdbx_description
1 polymer ?
#
loop_
_entity_poly.entity_id
_entity_poly.type
_entity_poly.pdbx_seq_one_letter_code
_entity_poly.pdbx_strand_id
1 'polypeptide(L)'
;MASIEDRRAQFTQYKQDVKSRGKSFYPYAMFHDTVMSLVVVSVIIALACVWYFTSGTDPNTCGGKDSCLLGPRYSEPADPGTTNFVPRPDWYFYFLFYLLRIFKWPNTVILGTVGIPTILLIILIVLPFVDVRRERRLLRRPVALIAAVLVVISMGVLTYKGATAKEALASEVVQAVPTWAQRQGFADDKDAVAGATVFATSGCTACHTYLGTGSSNLGAPDLSAIGKSGQGPNFFSTYVADPSKYGNNVMPKFAALGQTKLHQLGVFLSESKGPK
;
A
#
# COMPACT_ATOMS: atom_id res chain seq x y z
N MET A 1 -32.67 -20.58 -24.30
CA MET A 1 -31.53 -20.62 -25.26
C MET A 1 -32.03 -20.15 -26.61
N ALA A 2 -31.19 -19.47 -27.39
CA ALA A 2 -31.54 -19.07 -28.75
C ALA A 2 -31.78 -20.29 -29.66
N SER A 3 -32.83 -20.24 -30.49
CA SER A 3 -33.06 -21.30 -31.49
C SER A 3 -31.90 -21.33 -32.50
N ILE A 4 -31.82 -22.40 -33.31
CA ILE A 4 -30.84 -22.45 -34.40
C ILE A 4 -31.15 -21.37 -35.45
N GLU A 5 -32.43 -21.10 -35.69
CA GLU A 5 -32.91 -20.08 -36.64
C GLU A 5 -32.51 -18.68 -36.19
N ASP A 6 -32.67 -18.38 -34.90
CA ASP A 6 -32.23 -17.14 -34.27
C ASP A 6 -30.73 -16.86 -34.50
N ARG A 7 -29.89 -17.89 -34.35
CA ARG A 7 -28.44 -17.79 -34.55
C ARG A 7 -28.09 -17.55 -36.01
N ARG A 8 -28.79 -18.21 -36.94
CA ARG A 8 -28.62 -18.02 -38.38
C ARG A 8 -29.04 -16.60 -38.79
N ALA A 9 -30.18 -16.12 -38.31
CA ALA A 9 -30.65 -14.75 -38.58
C ALA A 9 -29.65 -13.70 -38.09
N GLN A 10 -29.13 -13.86 -36.87
CA GLN A 10 -28.10 -12.96 -36.32
C GLN A 10 -26.81 -12.97 -37.14
N PHE A 11 -26.34 -14.15 -37.56
CA PHE A 11 -25.14 -14.27 -38.37
C PHE A 11 -25.32 -13.57 -39.73
N THR A 12 -26.48 -13.74 -40.36
CA THR A 12 -26.83 -13.07 -41.62
C THR A 12 -26.83 -11.56 -41.44
N GLN A 13 -27.48 -11.04 -40.38
CA GLN A 13 -27.50 -9.61 -40.07
C GLN A 13 -26.09 -9.06 -39.84
N TYR A 14 -25.26 -9.76 -39.04
CA TYR A 14 -23.86 -9.38 -38.83
C TYR A 14 -23.07 -9.32 -40.15
N LYS A 15 -23.25 -10.28 -41.05
CA LYS A 15 -22.59 -10.27 -42.36
C LYS A 15 -23.07 -9.12 -43.24
N GLN A 16 -24.34 -8.75 -43.18
CA GLN A 16 -24.88 -7.58 -43.89
C GLN A 16 -24.32 -6.27 -43.32
N ASP A 17 -24.22 -6.15 -41.99
CA ASP A 17 -23.63 -4.98 -41.32
C ASP A 17 -22.15 -4.83 -41.67
N VAL A 18 -21.38 -5.92 -41.67
CA VAL A 18 -19.97 -5.91 -42.09
C VAL A 18 -19.82 -5.53 -43.56
N LYS A 19 -20.72 -6.00 -44.45
CA LYS A 19 -20.68 -5.60 -45.86
C LYS A 19 -21.03 -4.13 -46.08
N SER A 20 -21.98 -3.59 -45.32
CA SER A 20 -22.47 -2.21 -45.51
C SER A 20 -21.63 -1.15 -44.81
N ARG A 21 -21.07 -1.47 -43.63
CA ARG A 21 -20.35 -0.51 -42.77
C ARG A 21 -18.92 -0.94 -42.43
N GLY A 22 -18.56 -2.19 -42.71
CA GLY A 22 -17.22 -2.70 -42.40
C GLY A 22 -16.17 -2.06 -43.29
N LYS A 23 -15.08 -1.63 -42.66
CA LYS A 23 -13.87 -1.18 -43.37
C LYS A 23 -12.93 -2.38 -43.49
N SER A 24 -12.27 -2.49 -44.65
CA SER A 24 -11.20 -3.47 -44.84
C SER A 24 -10.07 -3.22 -43.83
N PHE A 25 -9.41 -4.29 -43.41
CA PHE A 25 -8.26 -4.19 -42.49
C PHE A 25 -7.14 -3.32 -43.07
N TYR A 26 -6.72 -3.60 -44.31
CA TYR A 26 -5.85 -2.73 -45.09
C TYR A 26 -6.69 -1.86 -46.05
N PRO A 27 -6.39 -0.55 -46.17
CA PRO A 27 -5.37 0.21 -45.44
C PRO A 27 -5.89 0.81 -44.11
N TYR A 28 -7.20 0.78 -43.85
CA TYR A 28 -7.82 1.62 -42.81
C TYR A 28 -7.44 1.25 -41.38
N ALA A 29 -7.66 -0.01 -40.97
CA ALA A 29 -7.38 -0.44 -39.60
C ALA A 29 -5.88 -0.39 -39.33
N MET A 30 -5.07 -0.88 -40.27
CA MET A 30 -3.61 -0.80 -40.19
C MET A 30 -3.10 0.64 -40.02
N PHE A 31 -3.65 1.60 -40.75
CA PHE A 31 -3.28 3.01 -40.61
C PHE A 31 -3.64 3.55 -39.22
N HIS A 32 -4.85 3.29 -38.73
CA HIS A 32 -5.24 3.70 -37.38
C HIS A 32 -4.34 3.08 -36.31
N ASP A 33 -4.03 1.79 -36.42
CA ASP A 33 -3.15 1.08 -35.48
C ASP A 33 -1.72 1.64 -35.51
N THR A 34 -1.23 1.98 -36.71
CA THR A 34 0.10 2.61 -36.89
C THR A 34 0.14 3.99 -36.24
N VAL A 35 -0.88 4.82 -36.47
CA VAL A 35 -0.98 6.16 -35.86
C VAL A 35 -1.07 6.05 -34.34
N MET A 36 -1.93 5.17 -33.80
CA MET A 36 -2.06 5.00 -32.34
C MET A 36 -0.80 4.42 -31.71
N SER A 37 -0.12 3.50 -32.40
CA SER A 37 1.16 2.94 -31.94
C SER A 37 2.25 4.00 -31.92
N LEU A 38 2.32 4.87 -32.95
CA LEU A 38 3.23 6.01 -32.96
C LEU A 38 2.96 6.96 -31.79
N VAL A 39 1.69 7.25 -31.49
CA VAL A 39 1.30 8.08 -30.34
C VAL A 39 1.75 7.43 -29.02
N VAL A 40 1.43 6.15 -28.80
CA VAL A 40 1.79 5.44 -27.56
C VAL A 40 3.30 5.39 -27.37
N VAL A 41 4.05 5.01 -28.41
CA VAL A 41 5.52 4.96 -28.36
C VAL A 41 6.10 6.35 -28.09
N SER A 42 5.57 7.39 -28.74
CA SER A 42 6.01 8.77 -28.51
C SER A 42 5.76 9.21 -27.06
N VAL A 43 4.62 8.85 -26.46
CA VAL A 43 4.34 9.12 -25.04
C VAL A 43 5.30 8.39 -24.13
N ILE A 44 5.59 7.10 -24.40
CA ILE A 44 6.56 6.32 -23.61
C ILE A 44 7.95 6.95 -23.69
N ILE A 45 8.41 7.31 -24.89
CA ILE A 45 9.70 7.99 -25.09
C ILE A 45 9.71 9.33 -24.37
N ALA A 46 8.65 10.13 -24.48
CA ALA A 46 8.56 11.42 -23.79
C ALA A 46 8.63 11.26 -22.27
N LEU A 47 7.88 10.30 -21.69
CA LEU A 47 7.94 10.01 -20.26
C LEU A 47 9.31 9.48 -19.83
N ALA A 48 9.95 8.63 -20.64
CA ALA A 48 11.30 8.14 -20.37
C ALA A 48 12.34 9.26 -20.42
N CYS A 49 12.23 10.17 -21.40
CA CYS A 49 13.07 11.38 -21.47
C CYS A 49 12.83 12.29 -20.27
N VAL A 50 11.57 12.57 -19.90
CA VAL A 50 11.24 13.36 -18.71
C VAL A 50 11.83 12.70 -17.47
N TRP A 51 11.61 11.39 -17.28
CA TRP A 51 12.18 10.66 -16.15
C TRP A 51 13.70 10.77 -16.14
N TYR A 52 14.38 10.46 -17.25
CA TYR A 52 15.83 10.58 -17.36
C TYR A 52 16.29 12.00 -17.03
N PHE A 53 15.87 13.03 -17.76
CA PHE A 53 16.39 14.38 -17.56
C PHE A 53 15.97 15.07 -16.25
N THR A 54 14.97 14.55 -15.52
CA THR A 54 14.53 15.10 -14.23
C THR A 54 14.99 14.31 -13.00
N SER A 55 15.54 13.10 -13.21
CA SER A 55 16.06 12.25 -12.13
C SER A 55 17.58 12.25 -12.11
N GLY A 56 18.15 12.44 -10.91
CA GLY A 56 19.57 12.26 -10.66
C GLY A 56 19.98 10.79 -10.57
N THR A 57 21.29 10.54 -10.60
CA THR A 57 21.87 9.21 -10.33
C THR A 57 22.04 8.92 -8.84
N ASP A 58 22.10 9.96 -8.01
CA ASP A 58 22.16 9.83 -6.55
C ASP A 58 20.73 9.71 -6.00
N PRO A 59 20.36 8.61 -5.31
CA PRO A 59 19.04 8.44 -4.71
C PRO A 59 18.69 9.56 -3.71
N ASN A 60 19.71 10.19 -3.11
CA ASN A 60 19.55 11.16 -2.03
C ASN A 60 19.29 12.60 -2.52
N THR A 61 19.42 12.87 -3.83
CA THR A 61 19.19 14.21 -4.38
C THR A 61 17.75 14.46 -4.83
N CYS A 62 16.91 13.43 -4.81
CA CYS A 62 15.50 13.53 -5.16
C CYS A 62 14.71 14.40 -4.18
N GLY A 63 14.10 15.49 -4.70
CA GLY A 63 13.38 16.48 -3.90
C GLY A 63 14.25 17.64 -3.39
N GLY A 64 15.57 17.62 -3.68
CA GLY A 64 16.50 18.71 -3.44
C GLY A 64 16.82 19.48 -4.73
N LYS A 65 17.94 19.16 -5.37
CA LYS A 65 18.34 19.76 -6.66
C LYS A 65 17.66 19.12 -7.86
N ASP A 66 17.26 17.85 -7.74
CA ASP A 66 16.55 17.12 -8.78
C ASP A 66 15.07 17.03 -8.43
N SER A 67 14.20 17.34 -9.40
CA SER A 67 12.75 17.32 -9.18
C SER A 67 12.18 15.91 -9.06
N CYS A 68 12.86 14.89 -9.62
CA CYS A 68 12.49 13.47 -9.58
C CYS A 68 10.98 13.24 -9.82
N LEU A 69 10.43 13.92 -10.84
CA LEU A 69 8.98 13.98 -11.10
C LEU A 69 8.34 12.59 -11.25
N LEU A 70 9.08 11.64 -11.82
CA LEU A 70 8.64 10.26 -12.07
C LEU A 70 9.39 9.24 -11.19
N GLY A 71 10.02 9.70 -10.11
CA GLY A 71 10.79 8.88 -9.18
C GLY A 71 12.30 8.85 -9.44
N PRO A 72 13.09 8.28 -8.50
CA PRO A 72 14.54 8.14 -8.63
C PRO A 72 14.93 7.12 -9.72
N ARG A 73 16.14 7.23 -10.28
CA ARG A 73 16.68 6.20 -11.20
C ARG A 73 17.09 4.92 -10.50
N TYR A 74 17.69 5.09 -9.33
CA TYR A 74 18.24 4.01 -8.53
C TYR A 74 17.87 4.25 -7.07
N SER A 75 17.67 3.18 -6.32
CA SER A 75 17.65 3.18 -4.86
C SER A 75 19.04 2.81 -4.32
N GLU A 76 19.19 2.84 -3.00
CA GLU A 76 20.36 2.24 -2.36
C GLU A 76 20.53 0.77 -2.78
N PRO A 77 21.78 0.29 -2.95
CA PRO A 77 22.06 -1.11 -3.19
C PRO A 77 21.46 -2.01 -2.12
N ALA A 78 20.97 -3.18 -2.51
CA ALA A 78 20.44 -4.14 -1.55
C ALA A 78 21.54 -4.66 -0.60
N ASP A 79 21.35 -4.47 0.71
CA ASP A 79 22.24 -4.99 1.75
C ASP A 79 21.51 -6.06 2.59
N PRO A 80 21.89 -7.34 2.51
CA PRO A 80 21.27 -8.42 3.26
C PRO A 80 21.50 -8.32 4.78
N GLY A 81 22.45 -7.50 5.25
CA GLY A 81 22.71 -7.24 6.66
C GLY A 81 21.76 -6.21 7.28
N THR A 82 20.95 -5.51 6.47
CA THR A 82 20.04 -4.47 6.96
C THR A 82 18.60 -4.99 7.05
N THR A 83 17.95 -4.74 8.20
CA THR A 83 16.50 -4.97 8.37
C THR A 83 15.70 -3.67 8.27
N ASN A 84 16.37 -2.56 7.93
CA ASN A 84 15.83 -1.21 7.98
C ASN A 84 15.35 -0.68 6.63
N PHE A 85 15.10 -1.54 5.65
CA PHE A 85 14.50 -1.15 4.37
C PHE A 85 12.96 -1.19 4.43
N VAL A 86 12.29 -0.31 3.69
CA VAL A 86 10.82 -0.31 3.53
C VAL A 86 10.50 -0.94 2.17
N PRO A 87 10.18 -2.25 2.09
CA PRO A 87 9.80 -2.86 0.83
C PRO A 87 8.43 -2.36 0.39
N ARG A 88 8.41 -1.36 -0.50
CA ARG A 88 7.20 -0.96 -1.24
C ARG A 88 7.26 -1.60 -2.64
N PRO A 89 6.18 -2.24 -3.10
CA PRO A 89 6.14 -2.78 -4.44
C PRO A 89 5.92 -1.64 -5.45
N ASP A 90 6.04 -1.95 -6.74
CA ASP A 90 5.67 -1.02 -7.80
C ASP A 90 4.20 -0.60 -7.75
N TRP A 91 3.90 0.55 -8.37
CA TRP A 91 2.59 1.20 -8.32
C TRP A 91 1.42 0.31 -8.75
N TYR A 92 1.64 -0.60 -9.71
CA TYR A 92 0.63 -1.52 -10.21
C TYR A 92 0.26 -2.62 -9.21
N PHE A 93 0.99 -2.76 -8.10
CA PHE A 93 0.67 -3.67 -7.00
C PHE A 93 0.11 -2.99 -5.75
N TYR A 94 -0.02 -1.66 -5.72
CA TYR A 94 -0.50 -0.96 -4.52
C TYR A 94 -1.89 -1.37 -4.07
N PHE A 95 -2.80 -1.74 -4.97
CA PHE A 95 -4.11 -2.25 -4.58
C PHE A 95 -4.04 -3.58 -3.82
N LEU A 96 -3.15 -4.49 -4.23
CA LEU A 96 -2.90 -5.76 -3.53
C LEU A 96 -2.15 -5.54 -2.22
N PHE A 97 -1.18 -4.62 -2.23
CA PHE A 97 -0.44 -4.23 -1.03
C PHE A 97 -1.38 -3.68 0.05
N TYR A 98 -2.33 -2.83 -0.31
CA TYR A 98 -3.28 -2.31 0.66
C TYR A 98 -4.31 -3.37 1.11
N LEU A 99 -4.65 -4.34 0.26
CA LEU A 99 -5.46 -5.51 0.64
C LEU A 99 -4.85 -6.30 1.80
N LEU A 100 -3.52 -6.44 1.86
CA LEU A 100 -2.83 -7.05 3.00
C LEU A 100 -3.12 -6.35 4.34
N ARG A 101 -3.39 -5.05 4.31
CA ARG A 101 -3.74 -4.27 5.52
C ARG A 101 -5.17 -4.49 5.97
N ILE A 102 -6.05 -4.85 5.05
CA ILE A 102 -7.44 -5.19 5.37
C ILE A 102 -7.49 -6.59 5.97
N PHE A 103 -6.75 -7.53 5.39
CA PHE A 103 -6.65 -8.91 5.84
C PHE A 103 -5.50 -9.09 6.84
N LYS A 104 -5.66 -8.56 8.06
CA LYS A 104 -4.60 -8.46 9.09
C LYS A 104 -4.17 -9.79 9.73
N TRP A 105 -4.90 -10.88 9.52
CA TRP A 105 -4.59 -12.17 10.14
C TRP A 105 -3.75 -13.03 9.20
N PRO A 106 -2.69 -13.73 9.67
CA PRO A 106 -1.81 -14.52 8.81
C PRO A 106 -2.56 -15.50 7.89
N ASN A 107 -3.63 -16.11 8.41
CA ASN A 107 -4.44 -17.08 7.68
C ASN A 107 -5.39 -16.44 6.65
N THR A 108 -5.68 -15.13 6.75
CA THR A 108 -6.57 -14.41 5.83
C THR A 108 -5.82 -13.57 4.79
N VAL A 109 -4.52 -13.32 4.99
CA VAL A 109 -3.62 -12.65 4.04
C VAL A 109 -3.64 -13.33 2.66
N ILE A 110 -3.55 -14.66 2.62
CA ILE A 110 -3.55 -15.45 1.38
C ILE A 110 -4.88 -15.27 0.63
N LEU A 111 -5.99 -15.23 1.37
CA LEU A 111 -7.31 -15.02 0.80
C LEU A 111 -7.42 -13.63 0.15
N GLY A 112 -6.86 -12.60 0.78
CA GLY A 112 -6.86 -11.24 0.25
C GLY A 112 -5.99 -11.05 -1.00
N THR A 113 -4.79 -11.62 -1.03
CA THR A 113 -3.79 -11.36 -2.08
C THR A 113 -3.78 -12.37 -3.22
N VAL A 114 -4.12 -13.63 -2.94
CA VAL A 114 -4.17 -14.68 -3.95
C VAL A 114 -5.61 -15.06 -4.25
N GLY A 115 -6.43 -15.24 -3.21
CA GLY A 115 -7.82 -15.68 -3.35
C GLY A 115 -8.68 -14.72 -4.17
N ILE A 116 -8.78 -13.45 -3.75
CA ILE A 116 -9.63 -12.45 -4.43
C ILE A 116 -9.24 -12.25 -5.90
N PRO A 117 -7.96 -12.00 -6.25
CA PRO A 117 -7.58 -11.82 -7.67
C PRO A 117 -7.83 -13.08 -8.50
N THR A 118 -7.56 -14.26 -7.94
CA THR A 118 -7.78 -15.54 -8.64
C THR A 118 -9.26 -15.77 -8.92
N ILE A 119 -10.13 -15.51 -7.94
CA ILE A 119 -11.59 -15.64 -8.13
C ILE A 119 -12.08 -14.65 -9.20
N LEU A 120 -11.64 -13.40 -9.16
CA LEU A 120 -12.00 -12.40 -10.18
C LEU A 120 -11.52 -12.82 -11.58
N LEU A 121 -10.31 -13.38 -11.69
CA LEU A 121 -9.78 -13.90 -12.95
C LEU A 121 -10.60 -15.10 -13.46
N ILE A 122 -10.94 -16.06 -12.59
CA ILE A 122 -11.80 -17.20 -12.94
C ILE A 122 -13.16 -16.71 -13.42
N ILE A 123 -13.77 -15.75 -12.72
CA ILE A 123 -15.04 -15.15 -13.14
C ILE A 123 -14.91 -14.54 -14.53
N LEU A 124 -13.80 -13.85 -14.84
CA LEU A 124 -13.56 -13.24 -16.15
C LEU A 124 -13.39 -14.30 -17.26
N ILE A 125 -12.72 -15.42 -16.97
CA ILE A 125 -12.57 -16.56 -17.89
C ILE A 125 -13.91 -17.28 -18.12
N VAL A 126 -14.73 -17.40 -17.07
CA VAL A 126 -16.05 -18.05 -17.13
C VAL A 126 -17.11 -17.15 -17.76
N LEU A 127 -16.93 -15.83 -17.71
CA LEU A 127 -17.86 -14.83 -18.22
C LEU A 127 -18.38 -15.09 -19.66
N PRO A 128 -17.56 -15.42 -20.67
CA PRO A 128 -18.07 -15.72 -22.02
C PRO A 128 -19.01 -16.92 -22.10
N PHE A 129 -18.94 -17.86 -21.14
CA PHE A 129 -19.80 -19.05 -21.10
C PHE A 129 -21.11 -18.80 -20.35
N VAL A 130 -21.10 -17.89 -19.36
CA VAL A 130 -22.29 -17.51 -18.59
C VAL A 130 -23.08 -16.42 -19.32
N ASP A 131 -22.40 -15.43 -19.90
CA ASP A 131 -23.05 -14.30 -20.58
C ASP A 131 -23.32 -14.58 -22.07
N VAL A 132 -24.28 -15.49 -22.30
CA VAL A 132 -24.74 -15.90 -23.63
C VAL A 132 -25.72 -14.89 -24.29
N ARG A 133 -25.85 -13.69 -23.74
CA ARG A 133 -26.78 -12.68 -24.27
C ARG A 133 -26.36 -12.23 -25.67
N ARG A 134 -27.33 -12.10 -26.58
CA ARG A 134 -27.10 -11.69 -27.98
C ARG A 134 -26.66 -10.24 -28.12
N GLU A 135 -27.17 -9.38 -27.25
CA GLU A 135 -26.90 -7.94 -27.26
C GLU A 135 -25.49 -7.65 -26.74
N ARG A 136 -24.64 -7.00 -27.54
CA ARG A 136 -23.24 -6.68 -27.20
C ARG A 136 -23.04 -5.23 -26.77
N ARG A 137 -24.07 -4.37 -26.88
CA ARG A 137 -24.00 -2.98 -26.43
C ARG A 137 -23.76 -2.94 -24.91
N LEU A 138 -22.68 -2.28 -24.49
CA LEU A 138 -22.29 -2.13 -23.09
C LEU A 138 -23.43 -1.59 -22.22
N LEU A 139 -24.14 -0.57 -22.71
CA LEU A 139 -25.26 0.08 -22.01
C LEU A 139 -26.46 -0.86 -21.75
N ARG A 140 -26.57 -1.97 -22.47
CA ARG A 140 -27.64 -2.97 -22.27
C ARG A 140 -27.20 -4.13 -21.36
N ARG A 141 -26.03 -4.03 -20.72
CA ARG A 141 -25.51 -5.01 -19.76
C ARG A 141 -25.26 -4.36 -18.39
N PRO A 142 -26.31 -3.82 -17.73
CA PRO A 142 -26.15 -3.00 -16.52
C PRO A 142 -25.41 -3.72 -15.40
N VAL A 143 -25.71 -5.01 -15.16
CA VAL A 143 -25.06 -5.79 -14.09
C VAL A 143 -23.54 -5.94 -14.34
N ALA A 144 -23.13 -6.33 -15.54
CA ALA A 144 -21.72 -6.51 -15.88
C ALA A 144 -20.98 -5.16 -15.88
N LEU A 145 -21.64 -4.10 -16.35
CA LEU A 145 -21.09 -2.75 -16.35
C LEU A 145 -20.88 -2.23 -14.93
N ILE A 146 -21.89 -2.35 -14.06
CA ILE A 146 -21.79 -1.93 -12.65
C ILE A 146 -20.70 -2.75 -11.93
N ALA A 147 -20.65 -4.07 -12.14
CA ALA A 147 -19.62 -4.91 -11.54
C ALA A 147 -18.21 -4.50 -11.99
N ALA A 148 -18.00 -4.26 -13.29
CA ALA A 148 -16.71 -3.81 -13.81
C ALA A 148 -16.32 -2.43 -13.25
N VAL A 149 -17.26 -1.49 -13.21
CA VAL A 149 -17.03 -0.15 -12.64
C VAL A 149 -16.68 -0.24 -11.15
N LEU A 150 -17.39 -1.06 -10.37
CA LEU A 150 -17.07 -1.28 -8.96
C LEU A 150 -15.68 -1.87 -8.76
N VAL A 151 -15.26 -2.81 -9.60
CA VAL A 151 -13.89 -3.37 -9.56
C VAL A 151 -12.86 -2.28 -9.84
N VAL A 152 -13.05 -1.48 -10.90
CA VAL A 152 -12.12 -0.40 -11.27
C VAL A 152 -12.03 0.66 -10.17
N ILE A 153 -13.17 1.10 -9.62
CA ILE A 153 -13.20 2.07 -8.51
C ILE A 153 -12.50 1.48 -7.28
N SER A 154 -12.78 0.22 -6.95
CA SER A 154 -12.15 -0.46 -5.81
C SER A 154 -10.63 -0.53 -5.97
N MET A 155 -10.14 -0.94 -7.15
CA MET A 155 -8.72 -0.95 -7.46
C MET A 155 -8.11 0.45 -7.35
N GLY A 156 -8.77 1.48 -7.89
CA GLY A 156 -8.29 2.86 -7.81
C GLY A 156 -8.19 3.37 -6.37
N VAL A 157 -9.23 3.15 -5.55
CA VAL A 157 -9.26 3.54 -4.13
C VAL A 157 -8.19 2.80 -3.33
N LEU A 158 -8.04 1.49 -3.54
CA LEU A 158 -7.03 0.67 -2.88
C LEU A 158 -5.62 1.08 -3.29
N THR A 159 -5.37 1.37 -4.57
CA THR A 159 -4.09 1.89 -5.06
C THR A 159 -3.76 3.24 -4.43
N TYR A 160 -4.72 4.18 -4.38
CA TYR A 160 -4.51 5.47 -3.74
C TYR A 160 -4.15 5.30 -2.26
N LYS A 161 -4.95 4.52 -1.52
CA LYS A 161 -4.68 4.24 -0.10
C LYS A 161 -3.34 3.51 0.11
N GLY A 162 -2.97 2.60 -0.79
CA GLY A 162 -1.67 1.91 -0.79
C GLY A 162 -0.49 2.86 -1.03
N ALA A 163 -0.65 3.82 -1.94
CA ALA A 163 0.37 4.81 -2.25
C ALA A 163 0.55 5.84 -1.13
N THR A 164 -0.55 6.35 -0.56
CA THR A 164 -0.53 7.42 0.46
C THR A 164 -0.47 6.91 1.89
N ALA A 165 -0.44 5.59 2.07
CA ALA A 165 -0.42 4.95 3.37
C ALA A 165 0.85 5.35 4.15
N LYS A 166 0.67 6.20 5.16
CA LYS A 166 1.67 6.51 6.18
C LYS A 166 1.51 5.48 7.29
N GLU A 167 2.02 4.27 7.11
CA GLU A 167 2.11 3.34 8.24
C GLU A 167 3.55 3.06 8.60
N ALA A 168 3.73 3.00 9.91
CA ALA A 168 4.94 2.81 10.66
C ALA A 168 5.58 1.44 10.38
N LEU A 169 6.20 1.27 9.20
CA LEU A 169 7.23 0.25 9.09
C LEU A 169 8.34 0.62 10.07
N ALA A 170 8.82 -0.35 10.85
CA ALA A 170 9.87 -0.16 11.84
C ALA A 170 11.03 0.71 11.31
N SER A 171 11.41 0.51 10.06
CA SER A 171 12.41 1.28 9.31
C SER A 171 12.07 2.77 9.10
N GLU A 172 10.83 3.11 8.75
CA GLU A 172 10.37 4.50 8.58
C GLU A 172 10.21 5.19 9.95
N VAL A 173 9.79 4.43 10.96
CA VAL A 173 9.57 4.94 12.33
C VAL A 173 10.89 5.25 13.01
N VAL A 174 11.93 4.42 12.81
CA VAL A 174 13.25 4.67 13.37
C VAL A 174 13.82 5.99 12.86
N GLN A 175 13.54 6.38 11.61
CA GLN A 175 13.96 7.69 11.08
C GLN A 175 13.28 8.87 11.78
N ALA A 176 12.12 8.66 12.43
CA ALA A 176 11.46 9.70 13.20
C ALA A 176 12.06 9.89 14.61
N VAL A 177 12.87 8.95 15.10
CA VAL A 177 13.44 8.97 16.47
C VAL A 177 14.28 10.23 16.74
N PRO A 178 15.20 10.69 15.86
CA PRO A 178 15.93 11.93 16.10
C PRO A 178 15.00 13.15 16.26
N THR A 179 13.98 13.24 15.42
CA THR A 179 12.97 14.31 15.46
C THR A 179 12.14 14.23 16.74
N TRP A 180 11.77 13.02 17.18
CA TRP A 180 11.07 12.81 18.45
C TRP A 180 11.93 13.24 19.63
N ALA A 181 13.20 12.85 19.64
CA ALA A 181 14.14 13.16 20.71
C ALA A 181 14.34 14.67 20.88
N GLN A 182 14.44 15.40 19.76
CA GLN A 182 14.47 16.86 19.77
C GLN A 182 13.15 17.47 20.26
N ARG A 183 12.02 17.05 19.68
CA ARG A 183 10.70 17.64 20.01
C ARG A 183 10.24 17.37 21.42
N GLN A 184 10.64 16.26 22.03
CA GLN A 184 10.33 15.94 23.44
C GLN A 184 11.44 16.41 24.39
N GLY A 185 12.62 16.75 23.85
CA GLY A 185 13.80 17.15 24.60
C GLY A 185 14.37 16.04 25.47
N PHE A 186 14.49 14.83 24.91
CA PHE A 186 15.27 13.71 25.47
C PHE A 186 16.50 13.37 24.62
N ALA A 187 16.87 14.21 23.66
CA ALA A 187 18.00 13.97 22.73
C ALA A 187 19.34 13.69 23.43
N ASP A 188 19.56 14.27 24.62
CA ASP A 188 20.78 14.07 25.40
C ASP A 188 20.76 12.80 26.27
N ASP A 189 19.59 12.17 26.43
CA ASP A 189 19.41 10.94 27.21
C ASP A 189 19.56 9.72 26.29
N LYS A 190 20.72 9.07 26.39
CA LYS A 190 21.06 7.88 25.59
C LYS A 190 20.10 6.72 25.82
N ASP A 191 19.60 6.53 27.04
CA ASP A 191 18.67 5.44 27.34
C ASP A 191 17.27 5.74 26.81
N ALA A 192 16.83 7.00 26.86
CA ALA A 192 15.58 7.43 26.23
C ALA A 192 15.64 7.30 24.70
N VAL A 193 16.75 7.66 24.05
CA VAL A 193 16.93 7.50 22.60
C VAL A 193 16.98 6.01 22.21
N ALA A 194 17.67 5.17 22.98
CA ALA A 194 17.67 3.73 22.78
C ALA A 194 16.25 3.14 22.95
N GLY A 195 15.51 3.60 23.96
CA GLY A 195 14.12 3.22 24.20
C GLY A 195 13.18 3.62 23.06
N ALA A 196 13.34 4.84 22.53
CA ALA A 196 12.61 5.32 21.35
C ALA A 196 12.89 4.45 20.12
N THR A 197 14.13 3.99 19.96
CA THR A 197 14.51 3.07 18.88
C THR A 197 13.85 1.71 19.06
N VAL A 198 13.85 1.16 20.28
CA VAL A 198 13.14 -0.09 20.59
C VAL A 198 11.64 0.05 20.34
N PHE A 199 11.02 1.18 20.72
CA PHE A 199 9.62 1.48 20.43
C PHE A 199 9.33 1.48 18.93
N ALA A 200 10.22 2.08 18.15
CA ALA A 200 10.12 2.16 16.70
C ALA A 200 10.28 0.78 16.03
N THR A 201 11.21 -0.05 16.48
CA THR A 201 11.53 -1.33 15.82
C THR A 201 10.71 -2.52 16.30
N SER A 202 10.17 -2.47 17.52
CA SER A 202 9.51 -3.63 18.14
C SER A 202 8.02 -3.73 17.79
N GLY A 203 7.53 -2.94 16.84
CA GLY A 203 6.14 -2.95 16.40
C GLY A 203 5.16 -2.21 17.32
N CYS A 204 5.65 -1.44 18.29
CA CYS A 204 4.78 -0.68 19.21
C CYS A 204 3.89 0.32 18.44
N THR A 205 4.41 0.90 17.36
CA THR A 205 3.70 1.83 16.47
C THR A 205 2.66 1.17 15.55
N ALA A 206 2.60 -0.17 15.53
CA ALA A 206 1.50 -0.89 14.87
C ALA A 206 0.18 -0.75 15.63
N CYS A 207 0.21 -0.35 16.90
CA CYS A 207 -0.98 -0.10 17.71
C CYS A 207 -1.00 1.30 18.34
N HIS A 208 0.16 1.85 18.68
CA HIS A 208 0.25 3.17 19.30
C HIS A 208 0.64 4.26 18.30
N THR A 209 0.17 5.46 18.56
CA THR A 209 0.69 6.67 17.90
C THR A 209 1.71 7.36 18.80
N TYR A 210 2.68 8.02 18.17
CA TYR A 210 3.69 8.84 18.82
C TYR A 210 4.07 10.00 17.89
N LEU A 211 3.80 11.23 18.34
CA LEU A 211 3.94 12.49 17.61
C LEU A 211 3.38 12.42 16.17
N GLY A 212 2.21 11.79 16.03
CA GLY A 212 1.53 11.60 14.74
C GLY A 212 2.09 10.47 13.86
N THR A 213 3.08 9.72 14.34
CA THR A 213 3.63 8.53 13.68
C THR A 213 3.02 7.26 14.29
N GLY A 214 2.74 6.24 13.49
CA GLY A 214 2.09 5.01 13.96
C GLY A 214 0.63 4.92 13.57
N SER A 215 -0.12 4.10 14.28
CA SER A 215 -1.55 3.92 14.07
C SER A 215 -2.26 3.79 15.41
N SER A 216 -3.57 4.04 15.46
CA SER A 216 -4.39 3.86 16.68
C SER A 216 -5.25 2.60 16.56
N ASN A 217 -4.61 1.47 16.24
CA ASN A 217 -5.33 0.20 16.08
C ASN A 217 -5.87 -0.29 17.44
N LEU A 218 -7.04 -0.94 17.42
CA LEU A 218 -7.65 -1.57 18.62
C LEU A 218 -7.88 -0.61 19.81
N GLY A 219 -8.03 0.70 19.54
CA GLY A 219 -8.27 1.72 20.57
C GLY A 219 -7.02 2.07 21.39
N ALA A 220 -5.83 1.68 20.94
CA ALA A 220 -4.60 2.01 21.64
C ALA A 220 -4.32 3.54 21.60
N PRO A 221 -3.92 4.13 22.74
CA PRO A 221 -3.76 5.57 22.90
C PRO A 221 -2.50 6.12 22.23
N ASP A 222 -2.50 7.43 22.01
CA ASP A 222 -1.29 8.21 21.70
C ASP A 222 -0.38 8.29 22.93
N LEU A 223 0.86 7.87 22.77
CA LEU A 223 1.86 7.82 23.84
C LEU A 223 2.75 9.07 23.90
N SER A 224 2.50 10.07 23.05
CA SER A 224 3.28 11.32 23.02
C SER A 224 3.34 12.05 24.35
N ALA A 225 2.34 11.89 25.22
CA ALA A 225 2.27 12.56 26.51
C ALA A 225 2.13 11.59 27.69
N ILE A 226 2.44 10.30 27.50
CA ILE A 226 2.21 9.27 28.52
C ILE A 226 3.04 9.51 29.80
N GLY A 227 4.20 10.17 29.69
CA GLY A 227 5.03 10.58 30.81
C GLY A 227 4.35 11.56 31.76
N LYS A 228 3.29 12.27 31.33
CA LYS A 228 2.48 13.13 32.22
C LYS A 228 1.69 12.35 33.27
N SER A 229 1.55 11.03 33.12
CA SER A 229 0.93 10.17 34.14
C SER A 229 1.73 10.11 35.45
N GLY A 230 2.98 10.57 35.45
CA GLY A 230 3.87 10.55 36.62
C GLY A 230 4.43 9.16 36.94
N GLN A 231 4.13 8.15 36.11
CA GLN A 231 4.68 6.81 36.25
C GLN A 231 6.16 6.79 35.87
N GLY A 232 6.98 6.10 36.66
CA GLY A 232 8.42 6.00 36.42
C GLY A 232 8.81 4.93 35.39
N PRO A 233 10.08 4.88 34.96
CA PRO A 233 10.60 3.89 34.02
C PRO A 233 10.32 2.43 34.42
N ASN A 234 10.39 2.13 35.72
CA ASN A 234 10.13 0.79 36.25
C ASN A 234 8.68 0.35 36.07
N PHE A 235 7.72 1.28 36.20
CA PHE A 235 6.32 0.95 35.94
C PHE A 235 6.11 0.58 34.47
N PHE A 236 6.59 1.43 33.55
CA PHE A 236 6.42 1.19 32.11
C PHE A 236 7.13 -0.08 31.63
N SER A 237 8.35 -0.34 32.10
CA SER A 237 9.06 -1.59 31.76
C SER A 237 8.32 -2.83 32.24
N THR A 238 7.78 -2.82 33.47
CA THR A 238 7.00 -3.95 34.02
C THR A 238 5.66 -4.12 33.32
N TYR A 239 4.99 -3.00 32.99
CA TYR A 239 3.74 -3.00 32.26
C TYR A 239 3.91 -3.59 30.85
N VAL A 240 4.91 -3.12 30.09
CA VAL A 240 5.16 -3.59 28.72
C VAL A 240 5.63 -5.06 28.69
N ALA A 241 6.35 -5.50 29.72
CA ALA A 241 6.76 -6.91 29.84
C ALA A 241 5.54 -7.84 29.90
N ASP A 242 4.53 -7.51 30.69
CA ASP A 242 3.29 -8.29 30.80
C ASP A 242 2.05 -7.42 31.12
N PRO A 243 1.39 -6.83 30.09
CA PRO A 243 0.23 -5.97 30.29
C PRO A 243 -0.99 -6.70 30.89
N SER A 244 -1.05 -8.03 30.76
CA SER A 244 -2.18 -8.83 31.26
C SER A 244 -2.30 -8.78 32.79
N LYS A 245 -1.18 -8.56 33.50
CA LYS A 245 -1.16 -8.37 34.96
C LYS A 245 -1.88 -7.10 35.41
N TYR A 246 -2.07 -6.16 34.49
CA TYR A 246 -2.75 -4.88 34.71
C TYR A 246 -4.14 -4.86 34.04
N GLY A 247 -4.66 -6.02 33.64
CA GLY A 247 -5.98 -6.16 33.02
C GLY A 247 -6.02 -5.84 31.52
N ASN A 248 -4.88 -5.55 30.88
CA ASN A 248 -4.81 -5.31 29.44
C ASN A 248 -4.44 -6.60 28.69
N ASN A 249 -5.45 -7.24 28.08
CA ASN A 249 -5.26 -8.45 27.26
C ASN A 249 -5.20 -8.15 25.75
N VAL A 250 -5.32 -6.88 25.35
CA VAL A 250 -5.27 -6.45 23.95
C VAL A 250 -3.82 -6.26 23.51
N MET A 251 -2.99 -5.72 24.40
CA MET A 251 -1.57 -5.52 24.15
C MET A 251 -0.78 -6.83 24.35
N PRO A 252 0.05 -7.26 23.37
CA PRO A 252 0.86 -8.46 23.51
C PRO A 252 1.97 -8.29 24.55
N LYS A 253 2.52 -9.41 25.03
CA LYS A 253 3.61 -9.43 26.01
C LYS A 253 4.95 -9.20 25.32
N PHE A 254 5.77 -8.30 25.86
CA PHE A 254 7.09 -7.99 25.30
C PHE A 254 8.26 -8.43 26.21
N ALA A 255 8.01 -9.35 27.16
CA ALA A 255 9.05 -9.90 28.04
C ALA A 255 10.30 -10.44 27.28
N ALA A 256 10.12 -10.90 26.04
CA ALA A 256 11.21 -11.39 25.18
C ALA A 256 12.24 -10.32 24.76
N LEU A 257 11.93 -9.02 24.91
CA LEU A 257 12.88 -7.94 24.62
C LEU A 257 14.09 -7.92 25.58
N GLY A 258 13.97 -8.55 26.74
CA GLY A 258 15.00 -8.56 27.79
C GLY A 258 14.96 -7.30 28.66
N GLN A 259 15.54 -7.41 29.85
CA GLN A 259 15.44 -6.38 30.90
C GLN A 259 16.02 -5.02 30.48
N THR A 260 17.16 -5.02 29.78
CA THR A 260 17.81 -3.78 29.33
C THR A 260 16.93 -2.98 28.38
N LYS A 261 16.38 -3.63 27.34
CA LYS A 261 15.52 -2.95 26.35
C LYS A 261 14.19 -2.50 26.96
N LEU A 262 13.62 -3.30 27.86
CA LEU A 262 12.41 -2.92 28.59
C LEU A 262 12.64 -1.71 29.48
N HIS A 263 13.78 -1.65 30.19
CA HIS A 263 14.14 -0.48 30.99
C HIS A 263 14.30 0.78 30.11
N GLN A 264 15.06 0.68 29.01
CA GLN A 264 15.23 1.79 28.06
C GLN A 264 13.89 2.27 27.50
N LEU A 265 13.00 1.35 27.13
CA LEU A 265 11.63 1.67 26.71
C LEU A 265 10.85 2.39 27.81
N GLY A 266 11.00 1.96 29.07
CA GLY A 266 10.41 2.63 30.21
C GLY A 266 10.91 4.05 30.43
N VAL A 267 12.22 4.28 30.28
CA VAL A 267 12.83 5.62 30.34
C VAL A 267 12.25 6.52 29.25
N PHE A 268 12.24 6.05 28.00
CA PHE A 268 11.62 6.76 26.87
C PHE A 268 10.16 7.17 27.13
N LEU A 269 9.33 6.23 27.61
CA LEU A 269 7.92 6.52 27.89
C LEU A 269 7.76 7.51 29.05
N SER A 270 8.62 7.44 30.06
CA SER A 270 8.60 8.40 31.18
C SER A 270 9.00 9.82 30.77
N GLU A 271 9.93 9.96 29.82
CA GLU A 271 10.36 11.26 29.28
C GLU A 271 9.44 11.80 28.19
N SER A 272 8.49 11.00 27.70
CA SER A 272 7.48 11.39 26.72
C SER A 272 6.37 12.25 27.37
N LYS A 273 6.72 13.47 27.78
CA LYS A 273 5.87 14.43 28.51
C LYS A 273 5.11 15.40 27.59
N GLY A 274 5.18 15.19 26.28
CA GLY A 274 4.57 16.03 25.24
C GLY A 274 5.60 16.94 24.57
N PRO A 275 5.35 17.36 23.31
CA PRO A 275 6.29 18.20 22.58
C PRO A 275 6.56 19.50 23.34
N LYS A 276 7.84 19.84 23.45
CA LYS A 276 8.38 21.10 23.98
C LYS A 276 8.37 22.20 22.91
#